data_AF-A0A450X7B6-F1
#
_entry.id   AF-A0A450X7B6-F1
#
_cell.length_a   1.000
_cell.length_b   1.000
_cell.length_c   1.000
_cell.angle_alpha   90.00
_cell.angle_beta   90.00
_cell.angle_gamma   90.00
#
_symmetry.space_group_name_H-M   'P 1'
#
loop_
_entity.id
_entity.type
_entity.pdbx_description
1 polymer ?
#
loop_
_entity_poly.entity_id
_entity_poly.type
_entity_poly.pdbx_seq_one_letter_code
_entity_poly.pdbx_strand_id
1 'polypeptide(L)'
;MKSKNPLRRRGAMAIPLAILLPTLGALPANAGEHTATFETNLNGWTAAEGTSSSDWARRAGGTPSGYTGPSGARAGQWYLYLESSYPNYPRKIAWLQSPSFEEAVSRVTF
;
A
#
# COMPACT_ATOMS: atom_id res chain seq x y z
N MET A 1 -14.66 28.51 77.54
CA MET A 1 -13.33 28.83 76.99
C MET A 1 -12.80 27.59 76.25
N LYS A 2 -12.46 27.75 74.96
CA LYS A 2 -11.73 26.82 74.06
C LYS A 2 -12.35 25.47 73.63
N SER A 3 -12.96 25.52 72.45
CA SER A 3 -13.08 24.45 71.43
C SER A 3 -11.74 23.76 71.13
N LYS A 4 -11.76 22.46 70.81
CA LYS A 4 -11.04 21.86 69.65
C LYS A 4 -11.74 20.59 69.14
N ASN A 5 -12.31 20.66 67.94
CA ASN A 5 -12.64 19.50 67.11
C ASN A 5 -11.34 18.83 66.60
N PRO A 6 -11.20 17.49 66.64
CA PRO A 6 -10.27 16.80 65.77
C PRO A 6 -10.97 16.38 64.46
N LEU A 7 -10.38 16.84 63.37
CA LEU A 7 -10.75 16.58 61.98
C LEU A 7 -10.78 15.07 61.70
N ARG A 8 -11.95 14.58 61.26
CA ARG A 8 -12.11 13.22 60.72
C ARG A 8 -11.28 13.15 59.43
N ARG A 9 -10.13 12.45 59.51
CA ARG A 9 -9.21 12.22 58.37
C ARG A 9 -10.01 11.54 57.26
N ARG A 10 -10.38 12.28 56.21
CA ARG A 10 -10.93 11.70 54.99
C ARG A 10 -9.85 10.78 54.43
N GLY A 11 -10.14 9.47 54.37
CA GLY A 11 -9.30 8.54 53.64
C GLY A 11 -9.22 9.01 52.20
N ALA A 12 -8.06 9.47 51.78
CA ALA A 12 -7.78 9.70 50.38
C ALA A 12 -7.77 8.31 49.71
N MET A 13 -8.81 8.03 48.93
CA MET A 13 -8.84 6.87 48.04
C MET A 13 -7.76 7.12 46.99
N ALA A 14 -6.60 6.50 47.14
CA ALA A 14 -5.57 6.52 46.12
C ALA A 14 -6.10 5.78 44.90
N ILE A 15 -6.50 6.53 43.87
CA ILE A 15 -6.81 5.98 42.56
C ILE A 15 -5.49 5.40 42.03
N PRO A 16 -5.37 4.09 41.75
CA PRO A 16 -4.14 3.56 41.18
C PRO A 16 -3.95 4.17 39.78
N LEU A 17 -2.76 4.72 39.54
CA LEU A 17 -2.32 5.35 38.28
C LEU A 17 -2.05 4.33 37.16
N ALA A 18 -2.79 3.23 37.14
CA ALA A 18 -2.83 2.27 36.04
C ALA A 18 -4.31 2.07 35.76
N ILE A 19 -4.90 2.62 34.71
CA ILE A 19 -4.75 2.15 33.34
C ILE A 19 -5.15 3.33 32.44
N LEU A 20 -4.15 3.99 31.83
CA LEU A 20 -4.35 4.69 30.57
C LEU A 20 -3.25 4.20 29.63
N LEU A 21 -3.30 2.89 29.33
CA LEU A 21 -2.76 2.44 28.05
C LEU A 21 -3.55 3.23 27.01
N PRO A 22 -2.90 3.99 26.10
CA PRO A 22 -3.64 4.52 24.98
C PRO A 22 -4.25 3.30 24.31
N THR A 23 -5.55 3.33 24.03
CA THR A 23 -6.12 2.45 23.01
C THR A 23 -5.51 2.89 21.68
N LEU A 24 -4.21 2.63 21.51
CA LEU A 24 -3.55 2.63 20.24
C LEU A 24 -4.19 1.46 19.53
N GLY A 25 -5.19 1.78 18.69
CA GLY A 25 -6.05 0.79 18.05
C GLY A 25 -5.21 -0.37 17.55
N ALA A 26 -5.63 -1.59 17.93
CA ALA A 26 -4.95 -2.80 17.51
C ALA A 26 -4.70 -2.71 16.00
N LEU A 27 -3.42 -2.72 15.61
CA LEU A 27 -3.05 -2.84 14.20
C LEU A 27 -3.78 -4.08 13.67
N PRO A 28 -4.27 -4.06 12.41
CA PRO A 28 -4.88 -5.24 11.81
C PRO A 28 -3.91 -6.41 11.98
N ALA A 29 -4.31 -7.41 12.77
CA ALA A 29 -3.43 -8.50 13.20
C ALA A 29 -3.03 -9.43 12.03
N ASN A 30 -3.64 -9.23 10.86
CA ASN A 30 -3.33 -9.93 9.62
C ASN A 30 -3.00 -8.92 8.53
N ALA A 31 -1.71 -8.81 8.19
CA ALA A 31 -1.25 -8.02 7.05
C ALA A 31 -0.65 -8.95 5.99
N GLY A 32 -1.25 -8.99 4.81
CA GLY A 32 -0.92 -9.91 3.72
C GLY A 32 0.19 -9.45 2.81
N GLU A 33 0.86 -10.42 2.18
CA GLU A 33 1.78 -10.18 1.08
C GLU A 33 1.11 -10.51 -0.25
N HIS A 34 1.26 -9.63 -1.25
CA HIS A 34 0.69 -9.80 -2.58
C HIS A 34 1.77 -9.79 -3.64
N THR A 35 1.66 -10.69 -4.63
CA THR A 35 2.58 -10.77 -5.77
C THR A 35 1.80 -10.64 -7.07
N ALA A 36 2.21 -9.72 -7.93
CA ALA A 36 1.66 -9.50 -9.26
C ALA A 36 2.68 -9.93 -10.31
N THR A 37 2.60 -11.19 -10.74
CA THR A 37 3.54 -11.78 -11.70
C THR A 37 3.26 -11.40 -13.15
N PHE A 38 2.09 -10.84 -13.42
CA PHE A 38 1.55 -10.55 -14.76
C PHE A 38 1.33 -11.78 -15.65
N GLU A 39 1.51 -13.01 -15.15
CA GLU A 39 1.33 -14.23 -15.95
C GLU A 39 -0.14 -14.47 -16.35
N THR A 40 -1.09 -13.82 -15.68
CA THR A 40 -2.52 -13.86 -16.05
C THR A 40 -3.12 -12.47 -15.92
N ASN A 41 -3.56 -11.93 -17.06
CA ASN A 41 -4.02 -10.54 -17.20
C ASN A 41 -3.06 -9.56 -16.52
N LEU A 42 -3.57 -8.56 -15.82
CA LEU A 42 -2.78 -7.67 -14.98
C LEU A 42 -2.84 -8.10 -13.50
N ASN A 43 -3.16 -9.36 -13.18
CA ASN A 43 -3.34 -9.86 -11.81
C ASN A 43 -4.27 -8.99 -10.93
N GLY A 44 -5.37 -8.51 -11.51
CA GLY A 44 -6.34 -7.66 -10.81
C GLY A 44 -5.96 -6.18 -10.72
N TRP A 45 -4.78 -5.79 -11.22
CA TRP A 45 -4.44 -4.39 -11.41
C TRP A 45 -5.18 -3.83 -12.63
N THR A 46 -5.49 -2.54 -12.56
CA THR A 46 -6.22 -1.85 -13.63
C THR A 46 -5.34 -0.73 -14.18
N ALA A 47 -5.03 -0.80 -15.47
CA ALA A 47 -4.52 0.37 -16.17
C ALA A 47 -5.69 1.32 -16.42
N ALA A 48 -5.64 2.55 -15.89
CA ALA A 48 -6.76 3.46 -16.06
C ALA A 48 -6.76 4.01 -17.50
N GLU A 49 -7.61 3.44 -18.35
CA GLU A 49 -7.82 3.91 -19.72
C GLU A 49 -8.54 5.26 -19.68
N GLY A 50 -7.95 6.30 -20.28
CA GLY A 50 -8.68 7.57 -20.38
C GLY A 50 -7.93 8.82 -20.79
N THR A 51 -6.61 8.82 -20.95
CA THR A 51 -5.93 10.05 -21.41
C THR A 51 -4.97 9.89 -22.59
N SER A 52 -4.70 8.67 -23.08
CA SER A 52 -4.19 8.37 -24.44
C SER A 52 -3.74 6.91 -24.62
N SER A 53 -3.37 6.54 -25.85
CA SER A 53 -2.74 5.29 -26.33
C SER A 53 -1.46 4.78 -25.63
N SER A 54 -1.12 5.28 -24.45
CA SER A 54 0.11 4.97 -23.71
C SER A 54 -0.23 4.52 -22.28
N ASP A 55 -1.15 3.58 -22.15
CA ASP A 55 -1.46 2.94 -20.87
C ASP A 55 -0.51 1.77 -20.60
N TRP A 56 -0.42 1.36 -19.33
CA TRP A 56 0.36 0.19 -18.94
C TRP A 56 -0.11 -1.05 -19.69
N ALA A 57 0.81 -1.78 -20.31
CA ALA A 57 0.53 -2.96 -21.11
C ALA A 57 1.31 -4.16 -20.60
N ARG A 58 0.82 -5.36 -20.89
CA ARG A 58 1.56 -6.59 -20.67
C ARG A 58 2.43 -6.92 -21.89
N ARG A 59 3.69 -7.29 -21.68
CA ARG A 59 4.64 -7.65 -22.74
C ARG A 59 5.36 -8.95 -22.46
N ALA A 60 5.74 -9.63 -23.53
CA ALA A 60 6.61 -10.81 -23.54
C ALA A 60 7.73 -10.57 -24.57
N GLY A 61 8.93 -11.07 -24.29
CA GLY A 61 10.10 -10.83 -25.13
C GLY A 61 10.62 -9.39 -25.04
N GLY A 62 11.22 -8.92 -26.14
CA GLY A 62 11.81 -7.58 -26.25
C GLY A 62 10.79 -6.45 -26.30
N THR A 63 11.23 -5.23 -26.01
CA THR A 63 10.43 -4.02 -26.23
C THR A 63 10.23 -3.71 -27.72
N PRO A 64 9.13 -3.03 -28.11
CA PRO A 64 8.91 -2.60 -29.50
C PRO A 64 9.97 -1.63 -30.01
N SER A 65 10.45 -0.76 -29.13
CA SER A 65 11.52 0.17 -29.44
C SER A 65 12.86 -0.56 -29.55
N GLY A 66 13.63 -0.17 -30.57
CA GLY A 66 14.95 -0.73 -30.81
C GLY A 66 15.95 -0.26 -29.76
N TYR A 67 16.93 -1.11 -29.45
CA TYR A 67 18.00 -0.83 -28.47
C TYR A 67 17.50 -0.49 -27.06
N THR A 68 16.25 -0.84 -26.75
CA THR A 68 15.70 -0.78 -25.39
C THR A 68 15.48 -2.18 -24.84
N GLY A 69 15.33 -2.26 -23.52
CA GLY A 69 15.09 -3.50 -22.82
C GLY A 69 13.77 -3.46 -22.03
N PRO A 70 13.40 -4.60 -21.40
CA PRO A 70 14.19 -5.83 -21.34
C PRO A 70 14.06 -6.69 -22.62
N SER A 71 14.85 -7.77 -22.72
CA SER A 71 14.71 -8.80 -23.77
C SER A 71 13.63 -9.85 -23.43
N GLY A 72 13.12 -9.83 -22.20
CA GLY A 72 12.09 -10.71 -21.67
C GLY A 72 11.78 -10.39 -20.21
N ALA A 73 10.76 -11.05 -19.66
CA ALA A 73 10.40 -10.88 -18.25
C ALA A 73 11.52 -11.35 -17.30
N ARG A 74 11.63 -10.71 -16.13
CA ARG A 74 12.58 -11.11 -15.08
C ARG A 74 12.28 -12.50 -14.51
N ALA A 75 11.00 -12.82 -14.41
CA ALA A 75 10.48 -14.12 -14.02
C ALA A 75 9.26 -14.42 -14.90
N GLY A 76 9.00 -15.71 -15.17
CA GLY A 76 7.88 -16.10 -16.02
C GLY A 76 8.05 -15.68 -17.48
N GLN A 77 6.96 -15.28 -18.13
CA GLN A 77 6.91 -14.88 -19.53
C GLN A 77 6.52 -13.41 -19.72
N TRP A 78 5.76 -12.86 -18.77
CA TRP A 78 5.13 -11.57 -18.93
C TRP A 78 5.66 -10.53 -17.94
N TYR A 79 5.74 -9.29 -18.39
CA TYR A 79 6.08 -8.16 -17.54
C TYR A 79 5.19 -6.96 -17.87
N LEU A 80 5.08 -6.05 -16.91
CA LEU A 80 4.38 -4.79 -17.11
C LEU A 80 5.29 -3.78 -17.83
N TYR A 81 4.74 -3.11 -18.84
CA TYR A 81 5.48 -2.27 -19.76
C TYR A 81 4.75 -0.96 -20.05
N LEU A 82 5.52 0.12 -20.17
CA LEU A 82 5.06 1.41 -20.65
C LEU A 82 6.02 1.91 -21.73
N GLU A 83 5.52 2.05 -22.96
CA GLU A 83 6.32 2.64 -24.05
C GLU A 83 6.40 4.16 -23.87
N SER A 84 7.62 4.67 -23.73
CA SER A 84 7.89 6.11 -23.59
C SER A 84 8.90 6.63 -24.61
N SER A 85 9.33 5.78 -25.54
CA SER A 85 10.19 6.13 -26.66
C SER A 85 9.40 6.94 -27.71
N TYR A 86 10.00 7.14 -28.90
CA TYR A 86 9.43 7.99 -29.94
C TYR A 86 8.15 7.41 -30.57
N PRO A 87 7.11 8.25 -30.80
CA PRO A 87 6.98 9.63 -30.36
C PRO A 87 6.76 9.70 -28.84
N ASN A 88 7.61 10.46 -28.14
CA ASN A 88 7.46 10.61 -26.70
C ASN A 88 6.35 11.62 -26.40
N TYR A 89 5.75 11.47 -25.23
CA TYR A 89 4.67 12.31 -24.79
C TYR A 89 4.90 12.73 -23.34
N PRO A 90 5.83 13.67 -23.09
CA PRO A 90 6.34 13.99 -21.75
C PRO A 90 5.29 14.56 -20.77
N ARG A 91 4.06 14.84 -21.24
CA ARG A 91 2.94 15.32 -20.42
C ARG A 91 1.85 14.27 -20.21
N LYS A 92 2.00 13.06 -20.75
CA LYS A 92 1.06 11.96 -20.51
C LYS A 92 1.37 11.28 -19.19
N ILE A 93 0.32 10.86 -18.50
CA ILE A 93 0.40 10.13 -17.24
C ILE A 93 -0.30 8.78 -17.46
N ALA A 94 0.38 7.70 -17.13
CA ALA A 94 -0.18 6.35 -17.15
C ALA A 94 -0.44 5.90 -15.72
N TRP A 95 -1.70 5.65 -15.37
CA TRP A 95 -2.09 5.20 -14.04
C TRP A 95 -2.21 3.68 -14.00
N LEU A 96 -1.62 3.07 -12.98
CA LEU A 96 -1.85 1.67 -12.62
C LEU A 96 -2.46 1.64 -11.23
N GLN A 97 -3.69 1.15 -11.13
CA GLN A 97 -4.41 1.04 -9.88
C GLN A 97 -4.34 -0.40 -9.35
N SER A 98 -4.05 -0.55 -8.07
CA SER A 98 -4.10 -1.85 -7.41
C SER A 98 -5.55 -2.37 -7.32
N PRO A 99 -5.74 -3.69 -7.19
CA PRO A 99 -7.01 -4.20 -6.69
C PRO A 99 -7.30 -3.66 -5.28
N SER A 100 -8.55 -3.81 -4.85
CA SER A 100 -8.90 -3.66 -3.44
C SER A 100 -8.37 -4.85 -2.65
N PHE A 101 -7.80 -4.60 -1.48
CA PHE A 101 -7.34 -5.63 -0.56
C PHE A 101 -8.32 -5.71 0.61
N GLU A 102 -8.77 -6.93 0.95
CA GLU A 102 -9.70 -7.16 2.07
C GLU A 102 -9.00 -7.10 3.43
N GLU A 103 -7.67 -7.16 3.43
CA GLU A 103 -6.81 -7.10 4.60
C GLU A 103 -5.76 -5.98 4.48
N ALA A 104 -5.04 -5.73 5.57
CA ALA A 104 -3.91 -4.80 5.51
C ALA A 104 -2.81 -5.37 4.62
N VAL A 105 -2.10 -4.52 3.89
CA VAL A 105 -1.00 -4.96 3.02
C VAL A 105 0.32 -4.76 3.74
N SER A 106 1.08 -5.85 3.94
CA SER A 106 2.44 -5.80 4.47
C SER A 106 3.48 -5.62 3.36
N ARG A 107 3.27 -6.23 2.19
CA ARG A 107 4.18 -6.12 1.04
C ARG A 107 3.46 -6.37 -0.29
N VAL A 108 3.89 -5.65 -1.32
CA VAL A 108 3.53 -5.91 -2.72
C VAL A 108 4.80 -6.16 -3.53
N THR A 109 4.84 -7.24 -4.30
CA THR A 109 5.94 -7.59 -5.20
C THR A 109 5.48 -7.74 -6.65
N PHE A 110 6.40 -7.46 -7.58
CA PHE A 110 6.23 -7.51 -9.03
C PHE A 110 7.41 -8.26 -9.66
#